data_AF-A0A9P6LBX5-F1
#
_entry.id   AF-A0A9P6LBX5-F1
#
_cell.length_a   1.000
_cell.length_b   1.000
_cell.length_c   1.000
_cell.angle_alpha   90.00
_cell.angle_beta   90.00
_cell.angle_gamma   90.00
#
_symmetry.space_group_name_H-M   'P 1'
#
loop_
_entity.id
_entity.type
_entity.pdbx_description
1 polymer ?
#
loop_
_entity_poly.entity_id
_entity_poly.type
_entity_poly.pdbx_seq_one_letter_code
_entity_poly.pdbx_strand_id
1 'polypeptide(L)'
;MGLHTLFRVFCYYVLWLFSAVTLGLTAARLHYTLHLPLHDPLNGGVNFYDRIIAEILATAALTMLLIPILIVRIHRRHEHGIFSTFGGELIALLLLFVLWIVGAAIATRNWGNLNWCHTYSACRLLTAIVAFTWMSWIMVFFLTISCLGYIFRNDGFSHPVHGGYYPERDMREV
;
A
#
# COMPACT_ATOMS: atom_id res chain seq x y z
N MET A 1 11.71 22.57 0.09
CA MET A 1 11.06 21.30 0.53
C MET A 1 12.11 20.55 1.34
N GLY A 2 11.83 20.18 2.59
CA GLY A 2 12.85 19.57 3.45
C GLY A 2 13.28 18.19 2.94
N LEU A 3 14.50 17.75 3.27
CA LEU A 3 15.04 16.43 2.92
C LEU A 3 14.08 15.29 3.32
N HIS A 4 13.46 15.40 4.50
CA HIS A 4 12.45 14.46 5.00
C HIS A 4 11.23 14.34 4.05
N THR A 5 10.74 15.47 3.53
CA THR A 5 9.58 15.47 2.63
C THR A 5 9.92 14.84 1.27
N LEU A 6 11.14 15.04 0.76
CA LEU A 6 11.60 14.42 -0.48
C LEU A 6 11.68 12.91 -0.35
N PHE A 7 12.29 12.41 0.74
CA PHE A 7 12.36 10.99 1.03
C PHE A 7 10.98 10.36 1.13
N ARG A 8 10.05 11.02 1.85
CA ARG A 8 8.67 10.56 1.98
C ARG A 8 7.94 10.46 0.64
N VAL A 9 8.05 11.49 -0.20
CA VAL A 9 7.45 11.48 -1.55
C VAL A 9 8.03 10.37 -2.41
N PHE A 10 9.35 10.15 -2.35
CA PHE A 10 10.00 9.03 -3.04
C PHE A 10 9.44 7.67 -2.58
N CYS A 11 9.33 7.43 -1.27
CA CYS A 11 8.74 6.21 -0.74
C CYS A 11 7.28 6.02 -1.19
N TYR A 12 6.48 7.09 -1.26
CA TYR A 12 5.13 7.04 -1.81
C TYR A 12 5.09 6.63 -3.27
N TYR A 13 5.98 7.17 -4.11
CA TYR A 13 6.06 6.76 -5.52
C TYR A 13 6.43 5.27 -5.67
N VAL A 14 7.39 4.78 -4.89
CA VAL A 14 7.79 3.37 -4.95
C VAL A 14 6.65 2.45 -4.46
N LEU A 15 5.96 2.82 -3.38
CA LEU A 15 4.78 2.10 -2.90
C LEU A 15 3.68 2.04 -3.97
N TRP A 16 3.44 3.15 -4.67
CA TRP A 16 2.48 3.21 -5.77
C TRP A 16 2.84 2.24 -6.91
N LEU A 17 4.12 2.19 -7.31
CA LEU A 17 4.60 1.24 -8.33
C LEU A 17 4.44 -0.22 -7.89
N PHE A 18 4.81 -0.55 -6.65
CA PHE A 18 4.62 -1.90 -6.10
C PHE A 18 3.14 -2.29 -6.05
N SER A 19 2.28 -1.34 -5.71
CA SER A 19 0.83 -1.54 -5.73
C SER A 19 0.30 -1.81 -7.14
N ALA A 20 0.79 -1.07 -8.15
CA ALA A 20 0.40 -1.28 -9.55
C ALA A 20 0.80 -2.69 -10.04
N VAL A 21 2.02 -3.13 -9.72
CA VAL A 21 2.51 -4.47 -10.05
C VAL A 21 1.66 -5.54 -9.35
N THR A 22 1.39 -5.37 -8.06
CA THR A 22 0.57 -6.30 -7.27
C THR A 22 -0.85 -6.41 -7.81
N LEU A 23 -1.46 -5.28 -8.21
CA LEU A 23 -2.79 -5.24 -8.81
C LEU A 23 -2.82 -6.05 -10.12
N GLY A 24 -1.83 -5.87 -11.00
CA GLY A 24 -1.73 -6.64 -12.24
C GLY A 24 -1.54 -8.14 -12.00
N LEU A 25 -0.65 -8.52 -11.07
CA LEU A 25 -0.37 -9.92 -10.76
C LEU A 25 -1.57 -10.62 -10.12
N THR A 26 -2.25 -9.96 -9.17
CA THR A 26 -3.46 -10.51 -8.52
C THR A 26 -4.63 -10.62 -9.49
N ALA A 27 -4.82 -9.66 -10.40
CA ALA A 27 -5.82 -9.75 -11.46
C ALA A 27 -5.55 -10.93 -12.40
N ALA A 28 -4.29 -11.12 -12.82
CA ALA A 28 -3.89 -12.26 -13.63
C ALA A 28 -4.12 -13.59 -12.90
N ARG A 29 -3.84 -13.65 -11.60
CA ARG A 29 -4.12 -14.85 -10.78
C ARG A 29 -5.61 -15.15 -10.74
N LEU A 30 -6.42 -14.15 -10.44
CA LEU A 30 -7.86 -14.31 -10.31
C LEU A 30 -8.51 -14.73 -11.63
N HIS A 31 -8.05 -14.16 -12.75
CA HIS A 31 -8.49 -14.58 -14.08
C HIS A 31 -8.18 -16.06 -14.34
N TYR A 32 -6.97 -16.51 -13.98
CA TYR A 32 -6.59 -17.92 -14.10
C TYR A 32 -7.42 -18.83 -13.20
N THR A 33 -7.68 -18.46 -11.94
CA THR A 33 -8.46 -19.32 -11.02
C THR A 33 -9.95 -19.42 -11.38
N LEU A 34 -10.47 -18.46 -12.15
CA LEU A 34 -11.84 -18.47 -12.65
C LEU A 34 -12.00 -19.17 -14.01
N HIS A 35 -10.90 -19.37 -14.76
CA HIS A 35 -10.89 -19.95 -16.11
C HIS A 35 -9.80 -21.02 -16.24
N LEU A 36 -9.82 -22.03 -15.37
CA LEU A 36 -8.88 -23.14 -15.48
C LEU A 36 -9.21 -24.01 -16.70
N PRO A 37 -8.19 -24.48 -17.43
CA PRO A 37 -8.38 -25.52 -18.44
C PRO A 37 -8.73 -26.86 -17.78
N LEU A 38 -9.55 -27.68 -18.45
CA LEU A 38 -10.07 -28.97 -17.93
C LEU A 38 -9.00 -29.95 -17.40
N HIS A 39 -7.74 -29.81 -17.81
CA HIS A 39 -6.64 -30.70 -17.45
C HIS A 39 -5.53 -29.97 -16.68
N ASP A 40 -5.87 -28.92 -15.93
CA ASP A 40 -4.88 -28.21 -15.13
C ASP A 40 -4.29 -29.10 -14.02
N PRO A 41 -2.95 -29.24 -13.93
CA PRO A 41 -2.31 -30.13 -12.97
C PRO A 41 -2.37 -29.65 -11.53
N LEU A 42 -2.72 -28.38 -11.28
CA LEU A 42 -2.72 -27.79 -9.94
C LEU A 42 -4.05 -27.96 -9.21
N ASN A 43 -5.18 -27.89 -9.92
CA ASN A 43 -6.51 -28.01 -9.31
C ASN A 43 -7.49 -28.89 -10.10
N GLY A 44 -6.97 -29.82 -10.92
CA GLY A 44 -7.78 -30.77 -11.68
C GLY A 44 -8.80 -30.12 -12.61
N GLY A 45 -8.53 -28.90 -13.07
CA GLY A 45 -9.42 -28.12 -13.94
C GLY A 45 -10.68 -27.57 -13.29
N VAL A 46 -10.80 -27.62 -11.96
CA VAL A 46 -11.98 -27.07 -11.25
C VAL A 46 -11.74 -25.59 -10.94
N ASN A 47 -12.63 -24.73 -11.45
CA ASN A 47 -12.62 -23.30 -11.15
C ASN A 47 -12.88 -23.04 -9.66
N PHE A 48 -12.15 -22.09 -9.07
CA PHE A 48 -12.32 -21.69 -7.67
C PHE A 48 -12.05 -20.21 -7.46
N TYR A 49 -12.68 -19.64 -6.43
CA TYR A 49 -12.48 -18.24 -6.06
C TYR A 49 -11.50 -18.12 -4.89
N ASP A 50 -10.36 -17.50 -5.16
CA ASP A 50 -9.33 -17.25 -4.17
C ASP A 50 -9.60 -15.95 -3.39
N ARG A 51 -10.18 -16.11 -2.20
CA ARG A 51 -10.60 -15.00 -1.34
C ARG A 51 -9.43 -14.12 -0.89
N ILE A 52 -8.24 -14.69 -0.73
CA ILE A 52 -7.07 -13.94 -0.25
C ILE A 52 -6.48 -13.10 -1.38
N ILE A 53 -6.43 -13.65 -2.60
CA ILE A 53 -6.02 -12.87 -3.78
C ILE A 53 -6.98 -11.70 -4.02
N ALA A 54 -8.28 -11.89 -3.81
CA ALA A 54 -9.27 -10.83 -3.92
C ALA A 54 -9.07 -9.71 -2.88
N GLU A 55 -8.72 -10.06 -1.64
CA GLU A 55 -8.40 -9.08 -0.60
C GLU A 55 -7.16 -8.26 -0.97
N ILE A 56 -6.06 -8.92 -1.37
CA ILE A 56 -4.82 -8.24 -1.78
C ILE A 56 -5.07 -7.36 -3.01
N LEU A 57 -5.91 -7.79 -3.95
CA LEU A 57 -6.32 -6.99 -5.11
C LEU A 57 -7.06 -5.72 -4.69
N ALA A 58 -8.02 -5.83 -3.76
CA ALA A 58 -8.75 -4.69 -3.24
C ALA A 58 -7.81 -3.71 -2.49
N THR A 59 -6.88 -4.24 -1.69
CA THR A 59 -5.87 -3.46 -0.97
C THR A 59 -4.91 -2.74 -1.91
N ALA A 60 -4.48 -3.39 -2.99
CA ALA A 60 -3.66 -2.78 -4.04
C ALA A 60 -4.43 -1.71 -4.83
N ALA A 61 -5.72 -1.93 -5.11
CA ALA A 61 -6.57 -0.93 -5.76
C ALA A 61 -6.80 0.30 -4.87
N LEU A 62 -7.05 0.10 -3.58
CA LEU A 62 -7.19 1.17 -2.61
C LEU A 62 -5.90 1.99 -2.51
N THR A 63 -4.75 1.31 -2.42
CA THR A 63 -3.43 1.96 -2.39
C THR A 63 -3.16 2.75 -3.67
N MET A 64 -3.49 2.20 -4.84
CA MET A 64 -3.36 2.87 -6.13
C MET A 64 -4.16 4.18 -6.21
N LEU A 65 -5.32 4.25 -5.55
CA LEU A 65 -6.18 5.43 -5.51
C LEU A 65 -5.73 6.44 -4.44
N LEU A 66 -5.40 5.97 -3.23
CA LEU A 66 -5.07 6.84 -2.10
C LEU A 66 -3.71 7.54 -2.27
N ILE A 67 -2.69 6.84 -2.79
CA ILE A 67 -1.33 7.37 -2.81
C ILE A 67 -1.18 8.59 -3.73
N PRO A 68 -1.72 8.63 -4.97
CA PRO A 68 -1.69 9.83 -5.79
C PRO A 68 -2.41 11.02 -5.15
N ILE A 69 -3.52 10.76 -4.44
CA ILE A 69 -4.24 11.80 -3.70
C ILE A 69 -3.30 12.41 -2.63
N LEU A 70 -2.61 11.58 -1.85
CA LEU A 70 -1.64 12.05 -0.85
C LEU A 70 -0.48 12.84 -1.48
N ILE A 71 0.11 12.35 -2.59
CA ILE A 71 1.20 13.04 -3.28
C ILE A 71 0.74 14.42 -3.79
N VAL A 72 -0.43 14.51 -4.43
CA VAL A 72 -0.97 15.78 -4.93
C VAL A 72 -1.24 16.75 -3.77
N ARG A 73 -1.74 16.27 -2.63
CA ARG A 73 -1.98 17.10 -1.44
C ARG A 73 -0.67 17.64 -0.86
N ILE A 74 0.37 16.81 -0.78
CA ILE A 74 1.72 17.24 -0.36
C ILE A 74 2.27 18.31 -1.31
N HIS A 75 2.16 18.10 -2.63
CA HIS A 75 2.74 19.00 -3.63
C HIS A 75 1.97 20.32 -3.76
N ARG A 76 0.63 20.31 -3.69
CA ARG A 76 -0.21 21.51 -3.82
C ARG A 76 -0.34 22.33 -2.53
N ARG A 77 0.29 21.90 -1.42
CA ARG A 77 0.20 22.56 -0.10
C ARG A 77 -1.23 22.91 0.30
N HIS A 78 -2.16 21.97 0.11
CA HIS A 78 -3.57 22.27 0.37
C HIS A 78 -3.81 22.36 1.88
N GLU A 79 -4.21 23.53 2.38
CA GLU A 79 -4.34 23.82 3.82
C GLU A 79 -5.65 23.24 4.43
N HIS A 80 -6.69 23.01 3.64
CA HIS A 80 -8.04 22.68 4.14
C HIS A 80 -8.47 21.22 3.85
N GLY A 81 -8.97 20.49 4.87
CA GLY A 81 -9.63 19.17 4.77
C GLY A 81 -9.19 18.13 5.81
N ILE A 82 -9.97 17.06 6.02
CA ILE A 82 -9.68 15.98 7.01
C ILE A 82 -8.34 15.26 6.71
N PHE A 83 -7.94 15.22 5.44
CA PHE A 83 -6.66 14.64 4.98
C PHE A 83 -5.56 15.69 4.77
N SER A 84 -5.72 16.95 5.20
CA SER A 84 -4.68 17.97 5.10
C SER A 84 -3.71 17.98 6.29
N THR A 85 -4.02 17.22 7.35
CA THR A 85 -3.24 17.12 8.58
C THR A 85 -2.40 15.85 8.64
N PHE A 86 -1.30 15.89 9.41
CA PHE A 86 -0.48 14.70 9.69
C PHE A 86 -1.29 13.56 10.32
N GLY A 87 -2.31 13.87 11.15
CA GLY A 87 -3.24 12.88 11.68
C GLY A 87 -4.03 12.13 10.60
N GLY A 88 -4.53 12.83 9.57
CA GLY A 88 -5.25 12.21 8.46
C GLY A 88 -4.35 11.30 7.60
N GLU A 89 -3.11 11.73 7.35
CA GLU A 89 -2.09 10.91 6.68
C GLU A 89 -1.78 9.64 7.50
N LEU A 90 -1.61 9.77 8.82
CA LEU A 90 -1.35 8.65 9.72
C LEU A 90 -2.51 7.64 9.73
N ILE A 91 -3.77 8.09 9.80
CA ILE A 91 -4.94 7.21 9.76
C ILE A 91 -4.99 6.42 8.45
N ALA A 92 -4.76 7.08 7.31
CA ALA A 92 -4.73 6.42 6.00
C ALA A 92 -3.59 5.37 5.93
N LEU A 93 -2.40 5.72 6.42
CA LEU A 93 -1.26 4.80 6.48
C LEU A 93 -1.50 3.62 7.43
N LEU A 94 -2.15 3.83 8.58
CA LEU A 94 -2.50 2.76 9.52
C LEU A 94 -3.54 1.80 8.93
N LEU A 95 -4.53 2.32 8.21
CA LEU A 95 -5.50 1.49 7.50
C LEU A 95 -4.82 0.62 6.44
N LEU A 96 -3.94 1.22 5.62
CA LEU A 96 -3.13 0.47 4.65
C LEU A 96 -2.20 -0.54 5.34
N PHE A 97 -1.61 -0.18 6.47
CA PHE A 97 -0.72 -1.04 7.23
C PHE A 97 -1.41 -2.35 7.64
N VAL A 98 -2.63 -2.24 8.19
CA VAL A 98 -3.43 -3.40 8.60
C VAL A 98 -3.85 -4.25 7.41
N LEU A 99 -4.30 -3.64 6.32
CA LEU A 99 -4.69 -4.38 5.12
C LEU A 99 -3.50 -5.16 4.53
N TRP A 100 -2.36 -4.49 4.34
CA TRP A 100 -1.17 -5.13 3.79
C TRP A 100 -0.60 -6.24 4.67
N ILE A 101 -0.58 -6.08 6.01
CA ILE A 101 -0.05 -7.14 6.90
C ILE A 101 -0.97 -8.36 6.95
N VAL A 102 -2.29 -8.16 6.97
CA VAL A 102 -3.25 -9.27 6.98
C VAL A 102 -3.13 -10.08 5.68
N GLY A 103 -3.11 -9.40 4.53
CA GLY A 103 -2.88 -10.03 3.24
C GLY A 103 -1.55 -10.79 3.18
N ALA A 104 -0.45 -10.17 3.63
CA ALA A 104 0.88 -10.80 3.65
C ALA A 104 0.94 -12.03 4.55
N ALA A 105 0.39 -11.95 5.77
CA ALA A 105 0.42 -13.02 6.75
C ALA A 105 -0.37 -14.24 6.28
N ILE A 106 -1.59 -14.03 5.79
CA ILE A 106 -2.44 -15.14 5.33
C ILE A 106 -1.87 -15.74 4.03
N ALA A 107 -1.40 -14.92 3.10
CA ALA A 107 -0.76 -15.41 1.89
C ALA A 107 0.48 -16.27 2.22
N THR A 108 1.32 -15.83 3.15
CA THR A 108 2.51 -16.59 3.57
C THR A 108 2.13 -17.88 4.30
N ARG A 109 1.07 -17.87 5.11
CA ARG A 109 0.57 -19.08 5.77
C ARG A 109 0.09 -20.13 4.76
N ASN A 110 -0.63 -19.72 3.73
CA ASN A 110 -1.21 -20.64 2.75
C ASN A 110 -0.20 -21.07 1.67
N TRP A 111 0.76 -20.20 1.34
CA TRP A 111 1.65 -20.31 0.19
C TRP A 111 3.12 -20.08 0.57
N GLY A 112 3.53 -20.42 1.79
CA GLY A 112 4.87 -20.10 2.28
C GLY A 112 5.99 -20.90 1.61
N ASN A 113 5.71 -22.09 1.09
CA ASN A 113 6.71 -22.96 0.44
C ASN A 113 6.19 -23.51 -0.90
N LEU A 114 6.45 -22.79 -1.99
CA LEU A 114 6.15 -23.21 -3.39
C LEU A 114 7.38 -23.67 -4.17
N ASN A 115 8.49 -23.98 -3.49
CA ASN A 115 9.72 -24.31 -4.19
C ASN A 115 9.57 -25.57 -5.05
N TRP A 116 8.68 -26.49 -4.65
CA TRP A 116 8.37 -27.73 -5.36
C TRP A 116 7.59 -27.53 -6.68
N CYS A 117 6.91 -26.40 -6.88
CA CYS A 117 6.06 -26.16 -8.06
C CYS A 117 6.54 -25.00 -8.94
N HIS A 118 7.77 -24.53 -8.75
CA HIS A 118 8.35 -23.39 -9.47
C HIS A 118 8.41 -23.59 -11.00
N THR A 119 8.34 -24.83 -11.49
CA THR A 119 8.21 -25.16 -12.91
C THR A 119 6.97 -24.53 -13.54
N TYR A 120 5.85 -24.46 -12.81
CA TYR A 120 4.60 -23.91 -13.30
C TYR A 120 4.57 -22.37 -13.19
N SER A 121 4.05 -21.70 -14.21
CA SER A 121 3.90 -20.23 -14.22
C SER A 121 3.01 -19.74 -13.07
N ALA A 122 1.98 -20.51 -12.71
CA ALA A 122 1.07 -20.20 -11.61
C ALA A 122 1.78 -20.05 -10.25
N CYS A 123 2.74 -20.92 -9.93
CA CYS A 123 3.48 -20.85 -8.66
C CYS A 123 4.49 -19.69 -8.64
N ARG A 124 5.12 -19.40 -9.78
CA ARG A 124 5.99 -18.22 -9.92
C ARG A 124 5.22 -16.93 -9.71
N LEU A 125 4.01 -16.85 -10.26
CA LEU A 125 3.10 -15.72 -10.06
C LEU A 125 2.71 -15.55 -8.58
N LEU A 126 2.37 -16.64 -7.89
CA LEU A 126 2.06 -16.60 -6.45
C LEU A 126 3.24 -16.11 -5.61
N THR A 127 4.44 -16.60 -5.92
CA THR A 127 5.68 -16.19 -5.24
C THR A 127 5.93 -14.70 -5.42
N ALA A 128 5.74 -14.19 -6.65
CA ALA A 128 5.85 -12.77 -6.93
C ALA A 128 4.80 -11.95 -6.15
N ILE A 129 3.54 -12.38 -6.11
CA ILE A 129 2.48 -11.72 -5.34
C ILE A 129 2.90 -11.60 -3.87
N VAL A 130 3.26 -12.72 -3.23
CA VAL A 130 3.68 -12.72 -1.81
C VAL A 130 4.85 -11.76 -1.56
N ALA A 131 5.87 -11.79 -2.43
CA ALA A 131 7.02 -10.90 -2.32
C ALA A 131 6.62 -9.42 -2.41
N PHE A 132 5.81 -9.04 -3.42
CA PHE A 132 5.36 -7.65 -3.57
C PHE A 132 4.40 -7.21 -2.46
N THR A 133 3.58 -8.11 -1.91
CA THR A 133 2.75 -7.83 -0.73
C THR A 133 3.61 -7.50 0.49
N TRP A 134 4.67 -8.28 0.77
CA TRP A 134 5.61 -7.98 1.84
C TRP A 134 6.39 -6.68 1.61
N MET A 135 6.89 -6.46 0.39
CA MET A 135 7.59 -5.20 0.06
C MET A 135 6.68 -3.99 0.25
N SER A 136 5.40 -4.09 -0.14
CA SER A 136 4.42 -3.00 0.04
C SER A 136 4.15 -2.75 1.52
N TRP A 137 4.00 -3.80 2.33
CA TRP A 137 3.87 -3.67 3.79
C TRP A 137 5.08 -2.99 4.43
N ILE A 138 6.30 -3.41 4.08
CA ILE A 138 7.55 -2.81 4.59
C ILE A 138 7.59 -1.31 4.26
N MET A 139 7.22 -0.93 3.05
CA MET A 139 7.18 0.48 2.64
C MET A 139 6.14 1.29 3.43
N VAL A 140 4.95 0.74 3.65
CA VAL A 140 3.94 1.37 4.52
C VAL A 140 4.45 1.49 5.95
N PHE A 141 5.11 0.46 6.49
CA PHE A 141 5.68 0.50 7.83
C PHE A 141 6.72 1.62 8.00
N PHE A 142 7.65 1.76 7.05
CA PHE A 142 8.63 2.84 7.06
C PHE A 142 7.98 4.22 6.98
N LEU A 143 6.95 4.39 6.15
CA LEU A 143 6.19 5.65 6.05
C LEU A 143 5.46 5.96 7.36
N THR A 144 4.82 4.96 7.98
CA THR A 144 4.11 5.10 9.26
C THR A 144 5.07 5.52 10.38
N ILE A 145 6.23 4.86 10.50
CA ILE A 145 7.25 5.24 11.51
C ILE A 145 7.76 6.65 11.27
N SER A 146 8.01 7.02 10.01
CA SER A 146 8.49 8.36 9.67
C SER A 146 7.47 9.44 10.05
N CYS A 147 6.18 9.17 9.80
CA CYS A 147 5.08 10.05 10.18
C CYS A 147 4.95 10.17 11.71
N LEU A 148 4.95 9.04 12.42
CA LEU A 148 4.91 9.01 13.88
C LEU A 148 6.10 9.75 14.50
N GLY A 149 7.31 9.51 14.02
CA GLY A 149 8.52 10.16 14.50
C GLY A 149 8.45 11.69 14.35
N TYR A 150 7.84 12.19 13.28
CA TYR A 150 7.61 13.63 13.12
C TYR A 150 6.58 14.17 14.10
N ILE A 151 5.46 13.45 14.31
CA ILE A 151 4.41 13.85 15.24
C ILE A 151 4.96 13.90 16.67
N PHE A 152 5.68 12.87 17.12
CA PHE A 152 6.25 12.82 18.47
C PHE A 152 7.31 13.89 18.73
N ARG A 153 8.09 14.30 17.71
CA ARG A 153 9.14 15.32 17.89
C ARG A 153 8.59 16.74 17.96
N ASN A 154 7.45 16.99 17.35
CA ASN A 154 6.92 18.33 17.12
C ASN A 154 5.52 18.55 17.73
N ASP A 155 4.99 17.59 18.50
CA ASP A 155 3.61 17.56 19.05
C ASP A 155 2.53 17.97 18.02
N GLY A 156 2.74 17.55 16.78
CA GLY A 156 2.17 18.19 15.60
C GLY A 156 1.01 17.46 14.93
N PHE A 157 0.05 16.92 15.69
CA PHE A 157 -1.02 16.08 15.12
C PHE A 157 -1.92 16.84 14.13
N SER A 158 -2.22 18.10 14.43
CA SER A 158 -3.04 19.02 13.63
C SER A 158 -2.23 19.89 12.68
N HIS A 159 -0.90 19.75 12.65
CA HIS A 159 -0.07 20.53 11.73
C HIS A 159 -0.30 20.11 10.28
N PRO A 160 -0.17 21.06 9.34
CA PRO A 160 -0.37 20.78 7.94
C PRO A 160 0.77 19.92 7.38
N VAL A 161 0.41 18.95 6.54
CA VAL A 161 1.31 17.90 6.00
C VAL A 161 2.54 18.44 5.25
N HIS A 162 2.49 19.68 4.76
CA HIS A 162 3.56 20.30 3.98
C HIS A 162 4.66 20.94 4.83
N GLY A 163 4.51 21.00 6.16
CA GLY A 163 5.55 21.44 7.10
C GLY A 163 5.94 22.93 7.01
N GLY A 164 5.12 23.76 6.36
CA GLY A 164 5.31 25.21 6.30
C GLY A 164 4.55 25.89 7.43
N TYR A 165 5.27 26.49 8.39
CA TYR A 165 4.68 27.36 9.41
C TYR A 165 4.71 28.80 8.86
N TYR A 166 3.54 29.39 8.59
CA TYR A 166 3.44 30.83 8.28
C TYR A 166 2.79 31.53 9.48
N PRO A 167 3.59 32.05 10.44
CA PRO A 167 3.06 32.69 11.65
C PRO A 167 2.26 33.99 11.39
N GLU A 168 2.33 34.55 10.18
CA GLU A 168 1.71 35.85 9.85
C GLU A 168 0.19 35.81 9.57
N ARG A 169 -0.43 34.64 9.41
CA ARG A 169 -1.90 34.57 9.20
C ARG A 169 -2.70 34.41 10.48
N ASP A 170 -2.11 33.86 11.53
CA ASP A 170 -2.79 33.61 12.81
C ASP A 170 -3.06 34.90 13.61
N MET A 171 -2.22 35.93 13.41
CA MET A 171 -2.39 37.25 14.03
C MET A 171 -3.54 38.11 13.45
N ARG A 172 -4.26 37.63 12.43
CA ARG A 172 -5.40 38.35 11.84
C ARG A 172 -6.76 37.82 12.32
N GLU A 173 -6.78 36.78 13.13
CA GLU A 173 -8.02 36.19 13.68
C GLU A 173 -8.17 36.41 15.21
N VAL A 174 -7.37 37.31 15.80
CA VAL A 174 -7.52 37.78 17.19
C VAL A 174 -8.09 39.20 17.24
#